data_AF-A0A952HBS6-F1
#
_entry.id   AF-A0A952HBS6-F1
#
_cell.length_a   1.000
_cell.length_b   1.000
_cell.length_c   1.000
_cell.angle_alpha   90.00
_cell.angle_beta   90.00
_cell.angle_gamma   90.00
#
_symmetry.space_group_name_H-M   'P 1'
#
loop_
_entity.id
_entity.type
_entity.pdbx_description
1 polymer ?
#
loop_
_entity_poly.entity_id
_entity_poly.type
_entity_poly.pdbx_seq_one_letter_code
_entity_poly.pdbx_strand_id
1 'polypeptide(L)'
;DATTFDQLRIGLATSADIRAWSYGEVKKPETINYRTLKPEKDGLFGEQIFGPSRDWECSCGKYKRVRFKGIVCERCGVEVTKSSVRRERMGHIELAAPVTHIWYFKGVPSRLGYLLDMAPKDLEKVIYFAAYMVISVDEDGRHNDLPGLENEVNLEIKQLEQQRDTQIATRLQTLETDLAALEEEGAKSDQKRKVKDGAEKEMGQVRKSFDEQIAQLQRVWEDFRTLKVGDLKPEDSVFHELQDRYGLYFEAYMGAESIQKRLEAFDLAAESELLHEQIATGKGQKKIRAIKRLRVVNSFLQTGNSPAAMVLDVVPVIPPELRPMVQLDGGRFATSDLNDLYRRVINRNNRLRRLLDLGAPEIIVNNEKRMLQEAVDALFDNGRRGRPVTGTGNRALKSLSDMLKGKQGRFRQNLLGKRVDYSGRSVIIVGPQLKLHQCGLPKQMALELFKPFVIKRLIDLGHSQNIKAAKRAVERTRPEVWDVLEEIIRERPVLLNRAPTLHRLGIQAFEPQLVEGKAIQLHPLVCAAFNADFDGDQMAVHLPLSVEAQAEARVLMLASNNILKPSDGRPVTLPSQDMIIGLHHLTTVK
;
A
#
# COMPACT_ATOMS: atom_id res chain seq x y z
N ASP A 1 5.83 -1.21 -34.09
CA ASP A 1 6.17 -1.78 -32.76
C ASP A 1 6.85 -0.74 -31.89
N ALA A 2 6.19 -0.29 -30.82
CA ALA A 2 6.61 0.82 -29.97
C ALA A 2 6.80 0.39 -28.50
N THR A 3 7.25 -0.84 -28.27
CA THR A 3 7.36 -1.45 -26.92
C THR A 3 8.72 -2.10 -26.66
N THR A 4 9.79 -1.63 -27.29
CA THR A 4 11.15 -2.03 -26.91
C THR A 4 11.71 -1.04 -25.91
N PHE A 5 11.31 -1.20 -24.64
CA PHE A 5 12.02 -0.58 -23.51
C PHE A 5 13.11 -1.55 -23.05
N ASP A 6 14.35 -1.07 -22.93
CA ASP A 6 15.49 -1.88 -22.46
C ASP A 6 15.40 -2.12 -20.94
N GLN A 7 15.01 -1.10 -20.19
CA GLN A 7 15.02 -1.11 -18.72
C GLN A 7 13.79 -0.44 -18.13
N LEU A 8 13.40 -0.89 -16.94
CA LEU A 8 12.37 -0.27 -16.10
C LEU A 8 12.99 0.12 -14.75
N ARG A 9 13.03 1.43 -14.47
CA ARG A 9 13.57 1.97 -13.22
C ARG A 9 12.47 2.29 -12.22
N ILE A 10 12.70 1.99 -10.95
CA ILE A 10 11.85 2.38 -9.82
C ILE A 10 12.67 3.21 -8.83
N GLY A 11 12.09 4.26 -8.26
CA GLY A 11 12.73 5.17 -7.32
C GLY A 11 11.72 5.75 -6.32
N LEU A 12 12.21 6.54 -5.37
CA LEU A 12 11.37 7.32 -4.47
C LEU A 12 10.73 8.47 -5.26
N ALA A 13 9.47 8.77 -4.95
CA ALA A 13 8.78 9.93 -5.50
C ALA A 13 8.90 11.07 -4.50
N THR A 14 9.42 12.22 -4.94
CA THR A 14 9.45 13.43 -4.11
C THR A 14 8.07 14.11 -4.11
N SER A 15 7.82 14.99 -3.13
CA SER A 15 6.62 15.84 -3.12
C SER A 15 6.47 16.64 -4.43
N ALA A 16 7.58 17.05 -5.05
CA ALA A 16 7.58 17.74 -6.34
C ALA A 16 7.14 16.83 -7.51
N ASP A 17 7.63 15.59 -7.55
CA ASP A 17 7.24 14.62 -8.58
C ASP A 17 5.73 14.32 -8.51
N ILE A 18 5.21 14.15 -7.30
CA ILE A 18 3.78 13.89 -7.08
C ILE A 18 2.92 15.06 -7.57
N ARG A 19 3.34 16.30 -7.30
CA ARG A 19 2.66 17.50 -7.83
C ARG A 19 2.73 17.55 -9.36
N ALA A 20 3.87 17.20 -9.95
CA ALA A 20 4.04 17.18 -11.41
C ALA A 20 3.15 16.14 -12.11
N TRP A 21 2.89 15.00 -11.48
CA TRP A 21 1.96 14.01 -12.03
C TRP A 21 0.49 14.37 -11.85
N SER A 22 0.20 15.29 -10.93
CA SER A 22 -1.16 15.58 -10.54
C SER A 22 -1.83 16.59 -11.45
N TYR A 23 -3.11 16.35 -11.73
CA TYR A 23 -3.97 17.27 -12.46
C TYR A 23 -4.81 18.16 -11.53
N GLY A 24 -4.63 18.06 -10.20
CA GLY A 24 -5.31 18.91 -9.23
C GLY A 24 -5.40 18.31 -7.82
N GLU A 25 -5.58 19.18 -6.84
CA GLU A 25 -5.74 18.83 -5.42
C GLU A 25 -7.18 18.35 -5.13
N VAL A 26 -7.32 17.20 -4.47
CA VAL A 26 -8.60 16.70 -3.97
C VAL A 26 -8.85 17.28 -2.58
N LYS A 27 -9.65 18.35 -2.51
CA LYS A 27 -9.95 19.08 -1.28
C LYS A 27 -11.12 18.47 -0.50
N LYS A 28 -12.05 17.84 -1.20
CA LYS A 28 -13.34 17.45 -0.66
C LYS A 28 -13.46 15.92 -0.46
N PRO A 29 -13.97 15.45 0.69
CA PRO A 29 -14.17 14.02 0.96
C PRO A 29 -15.34 13.42 0.17
N GLU A 30 -16.20 14.23 -0.42
CA GLU A 30 -17.38 13.81 -1.16
C GLU A 30 -17.01 13.07 -2.46
N THR A 31 -17.88 12.14 -2.85
CA THR A 31 -17.69 11.31 -4.05
C THR A 31 -18.59 11.78 -5.19
N ILE A 32 -19.86 11.42 -5.14
CA ILE A 32 -20.89 11.77 -6.13
C ILE A 32 -22.12 12.29 -5.41
N ASN A 33 -22.88 13.14 -6.10
CA ASN A 33 -24.17 13.59 -5.62
C ASN A 33 -25.20 12.45 -5.78
N TYR A 34 -25.86 12.05 -4.69
CA TYR A 34 -26.83 10.95 -4.72
C TYR A 34 -28.08 11.23 -5.56
N ARG A 35 -28.42 12.51 -5.82
CA ARG A 35 -29.60 12.89 -6.64
C ARG A 35 -29.25 12.96 -8.12
N THR A 36 -28.17 13.65 -8.45
CA THR A 36 -27.81 13.91 -9.86
C THR A 36 -26.88 12.85 -10.45
N LEU A 37 -26.32 11.97 -9.60
CA LEU A 37 -25.30 10.98 -9.94
C LEU A 37 -24.03 11.59 -10.55
N LYS A 38 -23.88 12.91 -10.48
CA LYS A 38 -22.70 13.61 -10.97
C LYS A 38 -21.61 13.65 -9.89
N PRO A 39 -20.33 13.55 -10.28
CA PRO A 39 -19.22 13.77 -9.36
C PRO A 39 -19.26 15.16 -8.74
N GLU A 40 -18.98 15.22 -7.44
CA GLU A 40 -18.87 16.51 -6.74
C GLU A 40 -17.57 17.24 -7.14
N LYS A 41 -17.65 18.57 -7.21
CA LYS A 41 -16.50 19.43 -7.54
C LYS A 41 -15.46 19.34 -6.42
N ASP A 42 -14.17 19.28 -6.78
CA ASP A 42 -13.03 19.11 -5.87
C ASP A 42 -13.02 17.79 -5.05
N GLY A 43 -13.96 16.89 -5.33
CA GLY A 43 -14.12 15.61 -4.65
C GLY A 43 -13.28 14.47 -5.26
N LEU A 44 -13.41 13.28 -4.67
CA LEU A 44 -12.65 12.08 -5.07
C LEU A 44 -12.91 11.61 -6.51
N PHE A 45 -14.00 12.07 -7.14
CA PHE A 45 -14.34 11.75 -8.53
C PHE A 45 -14.38 13.00 -9.42
N GLY A 46 -13.93 14.16 -8.91
CA GLY A 46 -14.06 15.47 -9.55
C GLY A 46 -13.56 15.48 -10.99
N GLU A 47 -14.45 15.82 -11.92
CA GLU A 47 -14.18 15.75 -13.36
C GLU A 47 -13.13 16.75 -13.83
N GLN A 48 -12.96 17.85 -13.10
CA GLN A 48 -11.95 18.87 -13.39
C GLN A 48 -10.52 18.37 -13.17
N ILE A 49 -10.33 17.40 -12.25
CA ILE A 49 -9.02 16.82 -11.91
C ILE A 49 -8.79 15.60 -12.80
N PHE A 50 -9.71 14.64 -12.76
CA PHE A 50 -9.50 13.33 -13.38
C PHE A 50 -9.93 13.25 -14.84
N GLY A 51 -10.69 14.24 -15.34
CA GLY A 51 -11.26 14.26 -16.68
C GLY A 51 -12.76 13.93 -16.72
N PRO A 52 -13.40 14.02 -17.90
CA PRO A 52 -14.85 13.96 -18.03
C PRO A 52 -15.41 12.54 -17.84
N SER A 53 -16.58 12.40 -17.22
CA SER A 53 -17.24 11.08 -17.04
C SER A 53 -17.79 10.51 -18.34
N ARG A 54 -18.07 11.36 -19.34
CA ARG A 54 -18.58 10.98 -20.66
C ARG A 54 -17.66 11.53 -21.74
N ASP A 55 -17.51 10.78 -22.82
CA ASP A 55 -16.65 11.17 -23.92
C ASP A 55 -17.09 12.50 -24.53
N TRP A 56 -16.16 13.45 -24.58
CA TRP A 56 -16.34 14.77 -25.21
C TRP A 56 -17.47 15.62 -24.59
N GLU A 57 -17.74 15.45 -23.30
CA GLU A 57 -18.75 16.21 -22.57
C GLU A 57 -18.16 16.79 -21.26
N CYS A 58 -18.27 18.10 -21.08
CA CYS A 58 -17.90 18.75 -19.81
C CYS A 58 -19.02 18.62 -18.76
N SER A 59 -18.69 18.76 -17.47
CA SER A 59 -19.63 18.57 -16.35
C SER A 59 -20.91 19.40 -16.43
N CYS A 60 -20.78 20.68 -16.79
CA CYS A 60 -21.89 21.61 -16.88
C CYS A 60 -22.71 21.48 -18.17
N GLY A 61 -22.21 20.74 -19.16
CA GLY A 61 -22.86 20.56 -20.46
C GLY A 61 -22.72 21.74 -21.44
N LYS A 62 -21.94 22.80 -21.13
CA LYS A 62 -21.65 23.93 -22.05
C LYS A 62 -21.01 23.44 -23.35
N TYR A 63 -19.96 22.62 -23.23
CA TYR A 63 -19.27 22.01 -24.35
C TYR A 63 -19.61 20.52 -24.43
N LYS A 64 -20.12 20.11 -25.60
CA LYS A 64 -20.45 18.73 -25.96
C LYS A 64 -20.00 18.45 -27.39
N ARG A 65 -19.61 17.19 -27.66
CA ARG A 65 -19.15 16.67 -28.96
C ARG A 65 -17.67 16.94 -29.25
N VAL A 66 -17.13 16.15 -30.18
CA VAL A 66 -15.71 16.09 -30.55
C VAL A 66 -15.14 17.43 -31.05
N ARG A 67 -15.98 18.33 -31.58
CA ARG A 67 -15.54 19.62 -32.13
C ARG A 67 -14.83 20.54 -31.11
N PHE A 68 -15.09 20.35 -29.82
CA PHE A 68 -14.50 21.13 -28.74
C PHE A 68 -13.32 20.43 -28.05
N LYS A 69 -12.72 19.44 -28.72
CA LYS A 69 -11.58 18.68 -28.20
C LYS A 69 -10.48 19.59 -27.68
N GLY A 70 -10.03 19.34 -26.44
CA GLY A 70 -8.92 20.05 -25.81
C GLY A 70 -9.29 21.39 -25.17
N ILE A 71 -10.53 21.86 -25.32
CA ILE A 71 -10.99 23.08 -24.66
C ILE A 71 -11.27 22.77 -23.18
N VAL A 72 -10.69 23.58 -22.29
CA VAL A 72 -11.01 23.58 -20.86
C VAL A 72 -12.20 24.51 -20.61
N CYS A 73 -13.26 23.98 -20.01
CA CYS A 73 -14.48 24.76 -19.81
C CYS A 73 -14.31 25.86 -18.76
N GLU A 74 -14.53 27.13 -19.11
CA GLU A 74 -14.46 28.27 -18.18
C GLU A 74 -15.42 28.14 -16.97
N ARG A 75 -16.57 27.46 -17.14
CA ARG A 75 -17.60 27.38 -16.10
C ARG A 75 -17.33 26.27 -15.08
N CYS A 76 -16.84 25.11 -15.54
CA CYS A 76 -16.65 23.94 -14.68
C CYS A 76 -15.20 23.44 -14.60
N GLY A 77 -14.26 24.04 -15.32
CA GLY A 77 -12.84 23.67 -15.33
C GLY A 77 -12.53 22.31 -15.97
N VAL A 78 -13.52 21.64 -16.58
CA VAL A 78 -13.35 20.30 -17.16
C VAL A 78 -12.86 20.41 -18.60
N GLU A 79 -11.79 19.70 -18.90
CA GLU A 79 -11.26 19.52 -20.25
C GLU A 79 -12.13 18.55 -21.06
N VAL A 80 -12.47 18.93 -22.29
CA VAL A 80 -13.27 18.10 -23.21
C VAL A 80 -12.35 17.10 -23.92
N THR A 81 -12.28 15.89 -23.38
CA THR A 81 -11.49 14.76 -23.91
C THR A 81 -12.26 13.43 -23.77
N LYS A 82 -11.62 12.31 -24.08
CA LYS A 82 -12.19 10.96 -23.85
C LYS A 82 -12.24 10.64 -22.37
N SER A 83 -13.26 9.91 -21.92
CA SER A 83 -13.38 9.47 -20.53
C SER A 83 -12.26 8.51 -20.10
N SER A 84 -11.57 7.89 -21.06
CA SER A 84 -10.42 7.00 -20.82
C SER A 84 -9.29 7.64 -20.01
N VAL A 85 -9.12 8.97 -20.06
CA VAL A 85 -8.10 9.68 -19.27
C VAL A 85 -8.32 9.52 -17.76
N ARG A 86 -9.54 9.21 -17.30
CA ARG A 86 -9.87 8.92 -15.89
C ARG A 86 -9.22 7.63 -15.36
N ARG A 87 -8.56 6.85 -16.23
CA ARG A 87 -7.73 5.69 -15.87
C ARG A 87 -6.26 6.05 -15.64
N GLU A 88 -5.83 7.23 -16.08
CA GLU A 88 -4.41 7.62 -16.18
C GLU A 88 -4.09 8.87 -15.37
N ARG A 89 -5.01 9.84 -15.29
CA ARG A 89 -4.80 11.11 -14.55
C ARG A 89 -4.79 10.89 -13.04
N MET A 90 -3.71 11.26 -12.39
CA MET A 90 -3.59 11.23 -10.93
C MET A 90 -4.05 12.55 -10.30
N GLY A 91 -4.60 12.46 -9.10
CA GLY A 91 -4.83 13.60 -8.22
C GLY A 91 -3.79 13.63 -7.11
N HIS A 92 -3.81 14.64 -6.26
CA HIS A 92 -3.03 14.65 -5.03
C HIS A 92 -3.82 15.25 -3.87
N ILE A 93 -3.36 15.01 -2.65
CA ILE A 93 -3.83 15.66 -1.43
C ILE A 93 -2.62 16.34 -0.82
N GLU A 94 -2.69 17.65 -0.65
CA GLU A 94 -1.68 18.43 0.07
C GLU A 94 -1.94 18.29 1.56
N LEU A 95 -1.00 17.75 2.32
CA LEU A 95 -1.16 17.53 3.76
C LEU A 95 -0.87 18.81 4.54
N ALA A 96 -1.60 19.01 5.64
CA ALA A 96 -1.38 20.13 6.55
C ALA A 96 -0.22 19.89 7.52
N ALA A 97 0.19 18.63 7.69
CA ALA A 97 1.38 18.24 8.41
C ALA A 97 2.07 17.09 7.67
N PRO A 98 3.41 17.03 7.66
CA PRO A 98 4.16 15.94 7.05
C PRO A 98 3.80 14.60 7.67
N VAL A 99 3.91 13.53 6.89
CA VAL A 99 3.57 12.16 7.29
C VAL A 99 4.62 11.19 6.79
N THR A 100 5.12 10.28 7.63
CA THR A 100 6.08 9.27 7.20
C THR A 100 5.41 8.17 6.37
N HIS A 101 6.07 7.68 5.32
CA HIS A 101 5.55 6.55 4.57
C HIS A 101 5.84 5.22 5.31
N ILE A 102 4.78 4.49 5.68
CA ILE A 102 4.84 3.30 6.56
C ILE A 102 5.82 2.20 6.13
N TRP A 103 6.05 2.01 4.83
CA TRP A 103 7.03 1.02 4.34
C TRP A 103 8.46 1.27 4.83
N TYR A 104 8.90 2.53 4.95
CA TYR A 104 10.26 2.86 5.38
C TYR A 104 10.42 2.84 6.90
N PHE A 105 9.30 3.03 7.61
CA PHE A 105 9.23 2.96 9.07
C PHE A 105 9.04 1.53 9.59
N LYS A 106 7.91 0.85 9.28
CA LYS A 106 7.57 -0.52 9.72
C LYS A 106 8.09 -1.63 8.79
N GLY A 107 8.82 -1.29 7.73
CA GLY A 107 9.62 -2.28 6.99
C GLY A 107 10.58 -2.99 7.94
N VAL A 108 10.78 -4.28 7.78
CA VAL A 108 11.77 -5.03 8.59
C VAL A 108 12.92 -5.41 7.65
N PRO A 109 14.14 -4.86 7.82
CA PRO A 109 14.53 -3.83 8.80
C PRO A 109 14.01 -2.42 8.46
N SER A 110 13.86 -1.57 9.48
CA SER A 110 13.41 -0.18 9.31
C SER A 110 14.48 0.63 8.59
N ARG A 111 14.11 1.28 7.48
CA ARG A 111 15.06 2.07 6.67
C ARG A 111 15.38 3.39 7.37
N LEU A 112 14.36 4.04 7.93
CA LEU A 112 14.51 5.23 8.77
C LEU A 112 15.34 4.93 10.03
N GLY A 113 15.06 3.82 10.71
CA GLY A 113 15.83 3.43 11.90
C GLY A 113 17.31 3.17 11.62
N TYR A 114 17.64 2.59 10.46
CA TYR A 114 19.05 2.42 10.06
C TYR A 114 19.73 3.71 9.66
N LEU A 115 19.01 4.63 9.02
CA LEU A 115 19.56 5.91 8.59
C LEU A 115 19.88 6.80 9.81
N LEU A 116 18.92 6.95 10.73
CA LEU A 116 19.03 7.81 11.92
C LEU A 116 19.69 7.12 13.14
N ASP A 117 20.13 5.87 12.99
CA ASP A 117 20.59 4.99 14.09
C ASP A 117 19.62 4.76 15.25
N MET A 118 18.33 5.03 15.05
CA MET A 118 17.30 4.91 16.07
C MET A 118 16.69 3.50 16.15
N ALA A 119 16.34 3.08 17.35
CA ALA A 119 15.57 1.85 17.53
C ALA A 119 14.14 2.02 16.96
N PRO A 120 13.55 0.98 16.35
CA PRO A 120 12.20 1.09 15.77
C PRO A 120 11.10 1.46 16.77
N LYS A 121 11.26 1.11 18.05
CA LYS A 121 10.32 1.47 19.12
C LYS A 121 10.39 2.96 19.47
N ASP A 122 11.58 3.53 19.39
CA ASP A 122 11.84 4.92 19.72
C ASP A 122 11.38 5.82 18.57
N LEU A 123 11.64 5.40 17.33
CA LEU A 123 11.06 6.03 16.14
C LEU A 123 9.52 5.99 16.13
N GLU A 124 8.92 4.92 16.67
CA GLU A 124 7.47 4.85 16.85
C GLU A 124 6.95 5.89 17.86
N LYS A 125 7.66 6.13 18.96
CA LYS A 125 7.26 7.17 19.92
C LYS A 125 7.27 8.56 19.29
N VAL A 126 8.27 8.85 18.46
CA VAL A 126 8.37 10.15 17.77
C VAL A 126 7.24 10.32 16.75
N ILE A 127 7.09 9.39 15.80
CA ILE A 127 6.12 9.49 14.69
C ILE A 127 4.67 9.64 15.19
N TYR A 128 4.32 8.93 16.27
CA TYR A 128 2.96 8.93 16.80
C TYR A 128 2.78 9.82 18.03
N PHE A 129 3.59 10.88 18.16
CA PHE A 129 3.40 11.96 19.14
C PHE A 129 3.37 11.46 20.60
N ALA A 130 4.30 10.58 20.96
CA ALA A 130 4.50 10.14 22.35
C ALA A 130 5.81 10.65 22.98
N ALA A 131 6.76 11.15 22.16
CA ALA A 131 7.99 11.78 22.62
C ALA A 131 8.45 12.86 21.62
N TYR A 132 9.09 13.90 22.14
CA TYR A 132 9.83 14.90 21.38
C TYR A 132 11.19 14.36 20.97
N MET A 133 11.68 14.80 19.82
CA MET A 133 13.03 14.54 19.35
C MET A 133 13.78 15.87 19.21
N VAL A 134 14.96 15.94 19.81
CA VAL A 134 15.85 17.10 19.70
C VAL A 134 16.48 17.13 18.31
N ILE A 135 16.31 18.23 17.58
CA ILE A 135 16.76 18.39 16.19
C ILE A 135 18.08 19.14 16.10
N SER A 136 18.22 20.20 16.87
CA SER A 136 19.41 21.04 16.92
C SER A 136 19.70 21.42 18.37
N VAL A 137 20.97 21.55 18.68
CA VAL A 137 21.48 22.08 19.94
C VAL A 137 22.59 23.05 19.59
N ASP A 138 22.49 24.28 20.07
CA ASP A 138 23.57 25.25 20.00
C ASP A 138 24.63 24.91 21.06
N GLU A 139 25.63 24.13 20.64
CA GLU A 139 26.69 23.69 21.53
C GLU A 139 27.61 24.84 21.98
N ASP A 140 27.84 25.83 21.10
CA ASP A 140 28.71 26.96 21.36
C ASP A 140 28.06 27.94 22.34
N GLY A 141 26.80 28.33 22.09
CA GLY A 141 26.02 29.15 23.01
C GLY A 141 25.87 28.48 24.37
N ARG A 142 25.52 27.18 24.39
CA ARG A 142 25.42 26.41 25.64
C ARG A 142 26.74 26.35 26.40
N HIS A 143 27.88 26.22 25.73
CA HIS A 143 29.18 26.15 26.40
C HIS A 143 29.57 27.47 27.05
N ASN A 144 29.31 28.59 26.37
CA ASN A 144 29.63 29.93 26.87
C ASN A 144 28.79 30.30 28.10
N ASP A 145 27.49 30.00 28.07
CA ASP A 145 26.55 30.38 29.12
C ASP A 145 26.45 29.35 30.26
N LEU A 146 27.01 28.15 30.08
CA LEU A 146 26.95 27.05 31.05
C LEU A 146 27.32 27.47 32.49
N PRO A 147 28.44 28.18 32.73
CA PRO A 147 28.83 28.55 34.10
C PRO A 147 27.86 29.55 34.74
N GLY A 148 27.25 30.44 33.95
CA GLY A 148 26.24 31.39 34.41
C GLY A 148 24.97 30.66 34.84
N LEU A 149 24.45 29.81 33.96
CA LEU A 149 23.23 29.03 34.20
C LEU A 149 23.40 28.05 35.39
N GLU A 150 24.57 27.44 35.53
CA GLU A 150 24.88 26.55 36.66
C GLU A 150 24.81 27.30 38.00
N ASN A 151 25.34 28.53 38.05
CA ASN A 151 25.28 29.35 39.25
C ASN A 151 23.84 29.78 39.58
N GLU A 152 23.04 30.12 38.57
CA GLU A 152 21.62 30.46 38.75
C GLU A 152 20.82 29.30 39.33
N VAL A 153 20.94 28.09 38.75
CA VAL A 153 20.27 26.88 39.25
C VAL A 153 20.72 26.54 40.67
N ASN A 154 22.02 26.62 40.96
CA ASN A 154 22.54 26.36 42.30
C ASN A 154 22.03 27.36 43.34
N LEU A 155 21.85 28.64 42.96
CA LEU A 155 21.31 29.67 43.83
C LEU A 155 19.80 29.45 44.08
N GLU A 156 19.05 29.07 43.06
CA GLU A 156 17.63 28.72 43.14
C GLU A 156 17.41 27.50 44.07
N ILE A 157 18.22 26.45 43.94
CA ILE A 157 18.17 25.29 44.84
C ILE A 157 18.42 25.71 46.29
N LYS A 158 19.43 26.55 46.55
CA LYS A 158 19.72 27.06 47.90
C LYS A 158 18.57 27.89 48.48
N GLN A 159 17.90 28.69 47.66
CA GLN A 159 16.74 29.46 48.10
C GLN A 159 15.58 28.54 48.50
N LEU A 160 15.32 27.48 47.74
CA LEU A 160 14.30 26.48 48.08
C LEU A 160 14.64 25.73 49.38
N GLU A 161 15.90 25.37 49.58
CA GLU A 161 16.37 24.76 50.84
C GLU A 161 16.14 25.71 52.02
N GLN A 162 16.48 26.99 51.89
CA GLN A 162 16.24 27.99 52.93
C GLN A 162 14.74 28.19 53.21
N GLN A 163 13.91 28.26 52.18
CA GLN A 163 12.45 28.37 52.34
C GLN A 163 11.85 27.16 53.04
N ARG A 164 12.28 25.95 52.64
CA ARG A 164 11.89 24.69 53.29
C ARG A 164 12.23 24.74 54.78
N ASP A 165 13.46 25.07 55.12
CA ASP A 165 13.94 25.06 56.50
C ASP A 165 13.24 26.14 57.34
N THR A 166 12.96 27.31 56.75
CA THR A 166 12.21 28.40 57.40
C THR A 166 10.75 28.01 57.66
N GLN A 167 10.07 27.37 56.71
CA GLN A 167 8.69 26.91 56.90
C GLN A 167 8.60 25.80 57.95
N ILE A 168 9.56 24.87 57.96
CA ILE A 168 9.63 23.82 58.99
C ILE A 168 9.88 24.45 60.36
N ALA A 169 10.81 25.40 60.47
CA ALA A 169 11.09 26.09 61.73
C ALA A 169 9.86 26.86 62.25
N THR A 170 9.17 27.56 61.37
CA THR A 170 7.93 28.29 61.72
C THR A 170 6.85 27.33 62.19
N ARG A 171 6.65 26.20 61.50
CA ARG A 171 5.65 25.21 61.90
C ARG A 171 6.03 24.53 63.22
N LEU A 172 7.31 24.26 63.45
CA LEU A 172 7.80 23.72 64.71
C LEU A 172 7.54 24.68 65.87
N GLN A 173 7.77 25.98 65.67
CA GLN A 173 7.44 27.01 66.65
C GLN A 173 5.94 27.07 66.96
N THR A 174 5.07 26.97 65.94
CA THR A 174 3.61 26.90 66.18
C THR A 174 3.18 25.62 66.91
N LEU A 175 3.85 24.49 66.64
CA LEU A 175 3.58 23.25 67.36
C LEU A 175 3.94 23.38 68.84
N GLU A 176 5.07 24.03 69.16
CA GLU A 176 5.45 24.31 70.55
C GLU A 176 4.42 25.19 71.26
N THR A 177 3.90 26.23 70.59
CA THR A 177 2.83 27.07 71.16
C THR A 177 1.51 26.31 71.32
N ASP A 178 1.15 25.47 70.36
CA ASP A 178 -0.09 24.67 70.40
C ASP A 178 -0.01 23.62 71.53
N LEU A 179 1.14 23.00 71.74
CA LEU A 179 1.37 22.04 72.83
C LEU A 179 1.37 22.72 74.19
N ALA A 180 1.94 23.94 74.31
CA ALA A 180 1.92 24.73 75.53
C ALA A 180 0.49 25.16 75.91
N ALA A 181 -0.32 25.59 74.94
CA ALA A 181 -1.74 25.92 75.16
C ALA A 181 -2.55 24.70 75.61
N LEU A 182 -2.35 23.53 74.98
CA LEU A 182 -2.99 22.27 75.39
C LEU A 182 -2.50 21.76 76.76
N GLU A 183 -1.32 22.20 77.20
CA GLU A 183 -0.80 21.98 78.54
C GLU A 183 -1.51 22.81 79.60
N GLU A 184 -1.71 24.10 79.33
CA GLU A 184 -2.47 25.00 80.22
C GLU A 184 -3.95 24.60 80.33
N GLU A 185 -4.56 24.09 79.26
CA GLU A 185 -5.95 23.62 79.24
C GLU A 185 -6.16 22.25 79.92
N GLY A 186 -5.10 21.58 80.37
CA GLY A 186 -5.20 20.28 81.05
C GLY A 186 -5.61 19.11 80.13
N ALA A 187 -5.30 19.20 78.84
CA ALA A 187 -5.69 18.21 77.84
C ALA A 187 -5.08 16.81 78.09
N LYS A 188 -5.79 15.75 77.70
CA LYS A 188 -5.34 14.36 77.88
C LYS A 188 -4.10 14.07 77.02
N SER A 189 -3.24 13.15 77.47
CA SER A 189 -2.02 12.74 76.75
C SER A 189 -2.28 12.30 75.30
N ASP A 190 -3.43 11.68 75.04
CA ASP A 190 -3.87 11.26 73.70
C ASP A 190 -4.16 12.45 72.75
N GLN A 191 -4.64 13.58 73.28
CA GLN A 191 -4.90 14.79 72.50
C GLN A 191 -3.59 15.48 72.10
N LYS A 192 -2.64 15.59 73.03
CA LYS A 192 -1.29 16.13 72.73
C LYS A 192 -0.56 15.28 71.68
N ARG A 193 -0.67 13.96 71.78
CA ARG A 193 -0.07 13.03 70.80
C ARG A 193 -0.67 13.22 69.41
N LYS A 194 -1.99 13.36 69.28
CA LYS A 194 -2.64 13.62 67.99
C LYS A 194 -2.20 14.94 67.34
N VAL A 195 -2.03 16.00 68.13
CA VAL A 195 -1.58 17.30 67.61
C VAL A 195 -0.11 17.23 67.17
N LYS A 196 0.74 16.56 67.95
CA LYS A 196 2.13 16.30 67.58
C LYS A 196 2.24 15.46 66.30
N ASP A 197 1.54 14.33 66.23
CA ASP A 197 1.54 13.43 65.06
C ASP A 197 0.98 14.17 63.82
N GLY A 198 0.00 15.07 64.00
CA GLY A 198 -0.55 15.92 62.95
C GLY A 198 0.47 16.93 62.40
N ALA A 199 1.17 17.64 63.28
CA ALA A 199 2.21 18.59 62.89
C ALA A 199 3.44 17.91 62.29
N GLU A 200 3.86 16.74 62.80
CA GLU A 200 4.92 15.93 62.19
C GLU A 200 4.55 15.50 60.76
N LYS A 201 3.28 15.12 60.54
CA LYS A 201 2.77 14.79 59.20
C LYS A 201 2.78 16.00 58.27
N GLU A 202 2.38 17.18 58.75
CA GLU A 202 2.41 18.43 57.98
C GLU A 202 3.84 18.84 57.63
N MET A 203 4.78 18.82 58.59
CA MET A 203 6.20 19.08 58.34
C MET A 203 6.79 18.06 57.34
N GLY A 204 6.40 16.79 57.44
CA GLY A 204 6.76 15.76 56.48
C GLY A 204 6.24 16.03 55.06
N GLN A 205 5.01 16.56 54.93
CA GLN A 205 4.44 16.98 53.64
C GLN A 205 5.18 18.18 53.06
N VAL A 206 5.49 19.19 53.87
CA VAL A 206 6.26 20.37 53.44
C VAL A 206 7.65 19.97 52.95
N ARG A 207 8.39 19.17 53.74
CA ARG A 207 9.70 18.66 53.34
C ARG A 207 9.62 17.90 52.01
N LYS A 208 8.67 16.98 51.88
CA LYS A 208 8.48 16.20 50.66
C LYS A 208 8.18 17.08 49.44
N SER A 209 7.35 18.12 49.59
CA SER A 209 7.03 19.05 48.51
C SER A 209 8.26 19.81 47.99
N PHE A 210 9.08 20.36 48.89
CA PHE A 210 10.30 21.07 48.49
C PHE A 210 11.36 20.13 47.93
N ASP A 211 11.54 18.95 48.53
CA ASP A 211 12.49 17.95 48.04
C ASP A 211 12.10 17.45 46.64
N GLU A 212 10.80 17.34 46.34
CA GLU A 212 10.29 17.03 44.98
C GLU A 212 10.59 18.16 43.99
N GLN A 213 10.42 19.43 44.38
CA GLN A 213 10.76 20.59 43.54
C GLN A 213 12.26 20.68 43.25
N ILE A 214 13.10 20.50 44.27
CA ILE A 214 14.56 20.49 44.11
C ILE A 214 14.99 19.34 43.19
N ALA A 215 14.42 18.14 43.38
CA ALA A 215 14.71 17.00 42.53
C ALA A 215 14.27 17.22 41.08
N GLN A 216 13.15 17.93 40.85
CA GLN A 216 12.72 18.31 39.50
C GLN A 216 13.71 19.27 38.84
N LEU A 217 14.12 20.35 39.52
CA LEU A 217 15.10 21.31 39.03
C LEU A 217 16.45 20.65 38.69
N GLN A 218 16.94 19.77 39.56
CA GLN A 218 18.17 19.01 39.32
C GLN A 218 18.06 18.12 38.08
N ARG A 219 16.90 17.48 37.85
CA ARG A 219 16.68 16.68 36.64
C ARG A 219 16.64 17.54 35.38
N VAL A 220 15.95 18.68 35.41
CA VAL A 220 15.90 19.62 34.28
C VAL A 220 17.32 20.08 33.93
N TRP A 221 18.14 20.39 34.93
CA TRP A 221 19.53 20.81 34.72
C TRP A 221 20.41 19.71 34.12
N GLU A 222 20.36 18.49 34.66
CA GLU A 222 21.10 17.35 34.11
C GLU A 222 20.66 17.02 32.69
N ASP A 223 19.36 17.11 32.40
CA ASP A 223 18.80 16.90 31.07
C ASP A 223 19.28 17.95 30.07
N PHE A 224 19.37 19.22 30.47
CA PHE A 224 19.94 20.29 29.63
C PHE A 224 21.43 20.07 29.33
N ARG A 225 22.20 19.72 30.38
CA ARG A 225 23.64 19.52 30.29
C ARG A 225 24.01 18.36 29.37
N THR A 226 23.24 17.27 29.42
CA THR A 226 23.51 16.05 28.66
C THR A 226 22.81 15.99 27.31
N LEU A 227 22.04 17.02 26.94
CA LEU A 227 21.21 17.07 25.75
C LEU A 227 22.03 16.92 24.46
N LYS A 228 21.63 15.97 23.60
CA LYS A 228 22.22 15.73 22.28
C LYS A 228 21.17 15.70 21.18
N VAL A 229 21.63 15.97 19.96
CA VAL A 229 20.79 15.82 18.75
C VAL A 229 20.35 14.36 18.59
N GLY A 230 19.06 14.14 18.43
CA GLY A 230 18.44 12.82 18.32
C GLY A 230 17.98 12.21 19.65
N ASP A 231 18.26 12.87 20.79
CA ASP A 231 17.72 12.43 22.07
C ASP A 231 16.19 12.57 22.10
N LEU A 232 15.56 11.64 22.81
CA LEU A 232 14.12 11.58 22.96
C LEU A 232 13.71 12.00 24.35
N LYS A 233 12.81 12.98 24.43
CA LYS A 233 12.24 13.46 25.68
C LYS A 233 10.72 13.21 25.71
N PRO A 234 10.18 12.56 26.76
CA PRO A 234 8.74 12.42 26.89
C PRO A 234 8.09 13.78 27.13
N GLU A 235 6.79 13.89 26.86
CA GLU A 235 6.00 15.08 27.20
C GLU A 235 5.65 15.03 28.70
N ASP A 236 6.56 15.53 29.54
CA ASP A 236 6.39 15.64 30.99
C ASP A 236 6.69 17.07 31.49
N SER A 237 6.44 17.31 32.79
CA SER A 237 6.66 18.64 33.39
C SER A 237 8.13 19.08 33.30
N VAL A 238 9.06 18.13 33.32
CA VAL A 238 10.50 18.37 33.20
C VAL A 238 10.82 18.92 31.80
N PHE A 239 10.27 18.33 30.75
CA PHE A 239 10.50 18.81 29.39
C PHE A 239 9.87 20.19 29.11
N HIS A 240 8.67 20.46 29.64
CA HIS A 240 8.07 21.79 29.54
C HIS A 240 8.94 22.85 30.23
N GLU A 241 9.43 22.56 31.43
CA GLU A 241 10.33 23.46 32.16
C GLU A 241 11.69 23.63 31.46
N LEU A 242 12.20 22.55 30.85
CA LEU A 242 13.40 22.59 30.01
C LEU A 242 13.20 23.52 28.80
N GLN A 243 12.04 23.47 28.16
CA GLN A 243 11.71 24.29 26.99
C GLN A 243 11.47 25.75 27.39
N ASP A 244 10.79 26.01 28.51
CA ASP A 244 10.53 27.36 29.01
C ASP A 244 11.82 28.08 29.42
N ARG A 245 12.76 27.37 30.05
CA ARG A 245 14.04 27.94 30.52
C ARG A 245 15.11 28.00 29.42
N TYR A 246 15.25 26.94 28.65
CA TYR A 246 16.41 26.73 27.77
C TYR A 246 16.03 26.56 26.29
N GLY A 247 14.79 26.84 25.89
CA GLY A 247 14.31 26.69 24.51
C GLY A 247 15.05 27.54 23.46
N LEU A 248 15.88 28.50 23.89
CA LEU A 248 16.77 29.26 22.99
C LEU A 248 17.97 28.43 22.51
N TYR A 249 18.41 27.44 23.29
CA TYR A 249 19.63 26.67 23.01
C TYR A 249 19.37 25.39 22.22
N PHE A 250 18.12 24.95 22.10
CA PHE A 250 17.79 23.73 21.37
C PHE A 250 16.41 23.81 20.74
N GLU A 251 16.23 23.10 19.61
CA GLU A 251 14.92 22.90 19.02
C GLU A 251 14.49 21.44 19.15
N ALA A 252 13.25 21.21 19.54
CA ALA A 252 12.67 19.88 19.65
C ALA A 252 11.27 19.85 19.03
N TYR A 253 10.99 18.80 18.27
CA TYR A 253 9.71 18.62 17.58
C TYR A 253 9.21 17.19 17.74
N MET A 254 7.89 17.00 17.56
CA MET A 254 7.26 15.68 17.52
C MET A 254 6.86 15.28 16.09
N GLY A 255 6.50 14.02 15.91
CA GLY A 255 5.85 13.52 14.72
C GLY A 255 6.78 13.27 13.55
N ALA A 256 6.22 13.25 12.34
CA ALA A 256 6.99 13.08 11.12
C ALA A 256 7.77 14.34 10.72
N GLU A 257 7.34 15.50 11.20
CA GLU A 257 7.99 16.81 10.97
C GLU A 257 9.41 16.84 11.55
N SER A 258 9.58 16.32 12.77
CA SER A 258 10.89 16.19 13.41
C SER A 258 11.84 15.28 12.60
N ILE A 259 11.30 14.17 12.06
CA ILE A 259 12.06 13.26 11.20
C ILE A 259 12.46 13.93 9.89
N GLN A 260 11.54 14.68 9.27
CA GLN A 260 11.83 15.41 8.03
C GLN A 260 12.98 16.40 8.23
N LYS A 261 12.88 17.28 9.23
CA LYS A 261 13.94 18.25 9.55
C LYS A 261 15.27 17.55 9.84
N ARG A 262 15.25 16.44 10.59
CA ARG A 262 16.46 15.67 10.88
C ARG A 262 17.09 15.08 9.62
N LEU A 263 16.28 14.58 8.69
CA LEU A 263 16.73 14.00 7.42
C LEU A 263 17.27 15.07 6.45
N GLU A 264 16.71 16.28 6.48
CA GLU A 264 17.20 17.41 5.68
C GLU A 264 18.55 17.92 6.18
N ALA A 265 18.76 17.96 7.49
CA ALA A 265 20.03 18.30 8.12
C ALA A 265 21.04 17.13 8.16
N PHE A 266 20.71 15.97 7.58
CA PHE A 266 21.54 14.77 7.68
C PHE A 266 22.62 14.71 6.60
N ASP A 267 23.88 14.81 7.00
CA ASP A 267 25.01 14.61 6.07
C ASP A 267 25.27 13.12 5.82
N LEU A 268 24.90 12.67 4.62
CA LEU A 268 25.10 11.29 4.17
C LEU A 268 26.57 10.94 3.92
N ALA A 269 27.41 11.90 3.53
CA ALA A 269 28.81 11.66 3.22
C ALA A 269 29.61 11.46 4.51
N ALA A 270 29.46 12.38 5.47
CA ALA A 270 30.09 12.28 6.78
C ALA A 270 29.67 11.00 7.52
N GLU A 271 28.39 10.64 7.50
CA GLU A 271 27.93 9.39 8.13
C GLU A 271 28.50 8.15 7.42
N SER A 272 28.66 8.20 6.09
CA SER A 272 29.27 7.10 5.34
C SER A 272 30.73 6.89 5.77
N GLU A 273 31.52 7.94 5.87
CA GLU A 273 32.92 7.89 6.33
C GLU A 273 33.00 7.33 7.76
N LEU A 274 32.18 7.84 8.67
CA LEU A 274 32.10 7.38 10.06
C LEU A 274 31.73 5.89 10.14
N LEU A 275 30.80 5.42 9.31
CA LEU A 275 30.44 4.01 9.24
C LEU A 275 31.57 3.14 8.68
N HIS A 276 32.36 3.62 7.71
CA HIS A 276 33.54 2.89 7.23
C HIS A 276 34.59 2.74 8.34
N GLU A 277 34.84 3.79 9.11
CA GLU A 277 35.75 3.75 10.26
C GLU A 277 35.27 2.76 11.35
N GLN A 278 33.96 2.78 11.67
CA GLN A 278 33.37 1.83 12.60
C GLN A 278 33.45 0.38 12.13
N ILE A 279 33.44 0.13 10.82
CA ILE A 279 33.58 -1.22 10.25
C ILE A 279 35.04 -1.70 10.30
N ALA A 280 35.99 -0.78 10.13
CA ALA A 280 37.42 -1.06 10.23
C ALA A 280 37.84 -1.36 11.68
N THR A 281 37.38 -0.54 12.63
CA THR A 281 37.74 -0.62 14.05
C THR A 281 36.85 -1.60 14.85
N GLY A 282 35.57 -1.73 14.49
CA GLY A 282 34.58 -2.47 15.24
C GLY A 282 34.68 -3.99 15.09
N LYS A 283 34.40 -4.72 16.18
CA LYS A 283 34.31 -6.19 16.21
C LYS A 283 32.88 -6.68 16.52
N GLY A 284 32.54 -7.88 16.05
CA GLY A 284 31.31 -8.58 16.39
C GLY A 284 30.02 -7.91 15.88
N GLN A 285 29.02 -7.76 16.77
CA GLN A 285 27.68 -7.27 16.42
C GLN A 285 27.66 -5.80 15.95
N LYS A 286 28.53 -4.94 16.51
CA LYS A 286 28.62 -3.52 16.12
C LYS A 286 29.01 -3.37 14.65
N LYS A 287 29.99 -4.17 14.19
CA LYS A 287 30.39 -4.22 12.78
C LYS A 287 29.25 -4.67 11.86
N ILE A 288 28.49 -5.69 12.26
CA ILE A 288 27.34 -6.17 11.47
C ILE A 288 26.25 -5.08 11.35
N ARG A 289 25.98 -4.33 12.42
CA ARG A 289 25.04 -3.20 12.39
C ARG A 289 25.55 -2.10 11.46
N ALA A 290 26.81 -1.70 11.58
CA ALA A 290 27.42 -0.67 10.75
C ALA A 290 27.37 -1.04 9.25
N ILE A 291 27.69 -2.30 8.88
CA ILE A 291 27.56 -2.78 7.49
C ILE A 291 26.13 -2.65 6.96
N LYS A 292 25.13 -3.01 7.77
CA LYS A 292 23.71 -2.92 7.37
C LYS A 292 23.25 -1.47 7.22
N ARG A 293 23.71 -0.56 8.10
CA ARG A 293 23.44 0.88 8.01
C ARG A 293 24.10 1.48 6.78
N LEU A 294 25.38 1.20 6.57
CA LEU A 294 26.17 1.68 5.43
C LEU A 294 25.52 1.29 4.09
N ARG A 295 24.93 0.09 3.99
CA ARG A 295 24.19 -0.32 2.79
C ARG A 295 23.05 0.64 2.45
N VAL A 296 22.31 1.14 3.45
CA VAL A 296 21.22 2.09 3.22
C VAL A 296 21.77 3.46 2.82
N VAL A 297 22.79 3.97 3.55
CA VAL A 297 23.44 5.26 3.25
C VAL A 297 24.03 5.27 1.84
N ASN A 298 24.81 4.23 1.48
CA ASN A 298 25.39 4.11 0.14
C ASN A 298 24.32 4.01 -0.96
N SER A 299 23.16 3.40 -0.68
CA SER A 299 22.06 3.36 -1.67
C SER A 299 21.52 4.76 -1.96
N PHE A 300 21.45 5.65 -0.96
CA PHE A 300 21.05 7.04 -1.17
C PHE A 300 22.13 7.84 -1.90
N LEU A 301 23.41 7.68 -1.52
CA LEU A 301 24.53 8.34 -2.19
C LEU A 301 24.63 7.96 -3.68
N GLN A 302 24.45 6.68 -4.02
CA GLN A 302 24.51 6.20 -5.41
C GLN A 302 23.31 6.66 -6.25
N THR A 303 22.13 6.76 -5.65
CA THR A 303 20.91 7.15 -6.39
C THR A 303 20.73 8.66 -6.50
N GLY A 304 21.37 9.45 -5.63
CA GLY A 304 21.21 10.90 -5.57
C GLY A 304 19.83 11.35 -5.05
N ASN A 305 19.00 10.43 -4.56
CA ASN A 305 17.69 10.76 -4.01
C ASN A 305 17.82 11.30 -2.59
N SER A 306 17.05 12.34 -2.27
CA SER A 306 16.98 12.84 -0.90
C SER A 306 16.27 11.83 0.02
N PRO A 307 16.84 11.48 1.19
CA PRO A 307 16.17 10.65 2.19
C PRO A 307 14.88 11.28 2.74
N ALA A 308 14.76 12.62 2.70
CA ALA A 308 13.58 13.34 3.14
C ALA A 308 12.31 12.93 2.38
N ALA A 309 12.43 12.40 1.16
CA ALA A 309 11.31 11.88 0.36
C ALA A 309 10.61 10.64 0.99
N MET A 310 11.16 10.06 2.07
CA MET A 310 10.44 9.05 2.88
C MET A 310 9.33 9.67 3.74
N VAL A 311 9.37 10.98 3.94
CA VAL A 311 8.30 11.79 4.52
C VAL A 311 7.52 12.46 3.38
N LEU A 312 6.19 12.40 3.48
CA LEU A 312 5.27 12.89 2.48
C LEU A 312 4.60 14.16 3.00
N ASP A 313 4.76 15.25 2.25
CA ASP A 313 3.88 16.43 2.37
C ASP A 313 2.66 16.28 1.46
N VAL A 314 2.80 15.47 0.41
CA VAL A 314 1.80 15.28 -0.64
C VAL A 314 1.51 13.79 -0.83
N VAL A 315 0.24 13.43 -0.80
CA VAL A 315 -0.21 12.05 -1.04
C VAL A 315 -0.86 11.93 -2.42
N PRO A 316 -0.40 11.01 -3.29
CA PRO A 316 -1.01 10.81 -4.59
C PRO A 316 -2.37 10.10 -4.47
N VAL A 317 -3.31 10.52 -5.31
CA VAL A 317 -4.64 9.92 -5.44
C VAL A 317 -4.73 9.15 -6.75
N ILE A 318 -4.93 7.83 -6.63
CA ILE A 318 -5.04 6.94 -7.78
C ILE A 318 -6.25 7.32 -8.67
N PRO A 319 -6.16 7.14 -10.00
CA PRO A 319 -7.26 7.46 -10.92
C PRO A 319 -8.58 6.76 -10.56
N PRO A 320 -9.75 7.42 -10.69
CA PRO A 320 -11.04 6.92 -10.23
C PRO A 320 -11.46 5.58 -10.84
N GLU A 321 -11.11 5.30 -12.09
CA GLU A 321 -11.45 4.04 -12.76
C GLU A 321 -10.71 2.84 -12.16
N LEU A 322 -9.61 3.07 -11.45
CA LEU A 322 -8.90 2.03 -10.68
C LEU A 322 -9.51 1.82 -9.29
N ARG A 323 -10.45 2.68 -8.88
CA ARG A 323 -11.23 2.62 -7.63
C ARG A 323 -12.71 2.95 -7.86
N PRO A 324 -13.40 2.19 -8.74
CA PRO A 324 -14.71 2.56 -9.24
C PRO A 324 -15.78 2.57 -8.13
N MET A 325 -16.82 3.37 -8.39
CA MET A 325 -18.06 3.37 -7.64
C MET A 325 -19.17 2.96 -8.61
N VAL A 326 -19.82 1.84 -8.33
CA VAL A 326 -20.80 1.22 -9.23
C VAL A 326 -22.14 1.19 -8.54
N GLN A 327 -23.19 1.61 -9.25
CA GLN A 327 -24.55 1.48 -8.79
C GLN A 327 -25.03 0.04 -9.01
N LEU A 328 -25.56 -0.59 -7.96
CA LEU A 328 -26.17 -1.91 -8.02
C LEU A 328 -27.66 -1.78 -8.36
N ASP A 329 -28.21 -2.88 -8.88
CA ASP A 329 -29.66 -3.03 -9.08
C ASP A 329 -30.36 -2.86 -7.72
N GLY A 330 -31.23 -1.85 -7.61
CA GLY A 330 -31.84 -1.42 -6.34
C GLY A 330 -31.31 -0.10 -5.78
N GLY A 331 -30.49 0.63 -6.54
CA GLY A 331 -30.11 2.02 -6.23
C GLY A 331 -29.04 2.17 -5.14
N ARG A 332 -28.51 1.06 -4.61
CA ARG A 332 -27.37 1.05 -3.69
C ARG A 332 -26.07 1.27 -4.47
N PHE A 333 -25.04 1.76 -3.79
CA PHE A 333 -23.70 1.93 -4.37
C PHE A 333 -22.71 0.95 -3.75
N ALA A 334 -21.96 0.27 -4.60
CA ALA A 334 -20.75 -0.44 -4.23
C ALA A 334 -19.55 0.45 -4.52
N THR A 335 -18.70 0.65 -3.51
CA THR A 335 -17.47 1.46 -3.62
C THR A 335 -16.25 0.60 -3.36
N SER A 336 -15.15 0.92 -4.03
CA SER A 336 -13.84 0.36 -3.65
C SER A 336 -13.42 0.83 -2.25
N ASP A 337 -12.83 -0.08 -1.46
CA ASP A 337 -12.32 0.17 -0.10
C ASP A 337 -11.35 1.38 -0.05
N LEU A 338 -10.59 1.61 -1.14
CA LEU A 338 -9.69 2.76 -1.27
C LEU A 338 -10.40 4.11 -1.13
N ASN A 339 -11.63 4.24 -1.61
CA ASN A 339 -12.36 5.50 -1.52
C ASN A 339 -12.64 5.87 -0.06
N ASP A 340 -12.93 4.88 0.80
CA ASP A 340 -13.10 5.09 2.23
C ASP A 340 -11.80 5.46 2.93
N LEU A 341 -10.68 4.85 2.55
CA LEU A 341 -9.35 5.18 3.07
C LEU A 341 -8.94 6.61 2.69
N TYR A 342 -9.08 6.99 1.40
CA TYR A 342 -8.82 8.36 0.95
C TYR A 342 -9.74 9.38 1.65
N ARG A 343 -11.03 9.05 1.78
CA ARG A 343 -12.00 9.92 2.46
C ARG A 343 -11.61 10.16 3.93
N ARG A 344 -11.10 9.15 4.63
CA ARG A 344 -10.58 9.30 6.00
C ARG A 344 -9.39 10.24 6.03
N VAL A 345 -8.42 10.09 5.13
CA VAL A 345 -7.25 11.00 5.03
C VAL A 345 -7.70 12.45 4.80
N ILE A 346 -8.58 12.69 3.82
CA ILE A 346 -9.08 14.05 3.50
C ILE A 346 -9.83 14.65 4.69
N ASN A 347 -10.71 13.89 5.35
CA ASN A 347 -11.45 14.37 6.52
C ASN A 347 -10.53 14.79 7.67
N ARG A 348 -9.50 13.99 7.96
CA ARG A 348 -8.51 14.30 9.00
C ARG A 348 -7.67 15.51 8.63
N ASN A 349 -7.21 15.57 7.39
CA ASN A 349 -6.43 16.70 6.88
C ASN A 349 -7.21 18.03 6.94
N ASN A 350 -8.47 18.02 6.49
CA ASN A 350 -9.34 19.21 6.53
C ASN A 350 -9.73 19.61 7.95
N ARG A 351 -9.79 18.66 8.88
CA ARG A 351 -9.99 18.96 10.30
C ARG A 351 -8.74 19.58 10.90
N LEU A 352 -7.56 19.04 10.59
CA LEU A 352 -6.28 19.58 11.04
C LEU A 352 -6.06 21.02 10.53
N ARG A 353 -6.30 21.30 9.25
CA ARG A 353 -6.25 22.69 8.71
C ARG A 353 -7.11 23.65 9.53
N ARG A 354 -8.37 23.29 9.78
CA ARG A 354 -9.28 24.11 10.59
C ARG A 354 -8.81 24.30 12.03
N LEU A 355 -8.20 23.30 12.65
CA LEU A 355 -7.66 23.41 14.01
C LEU A 355 -6.47 24.36 14.07
N LEU A 356 -5.61 24.34 13.05
CA LEU A 356 -4.48 25.27 12.92
C LEU A 356 -4.98 26.71 12.71
N ASP A 357 -5.98 26.91 11.84
CA ASP A 357 -6.57 28.23 11.58
C ASP A 357 -7.24 28.83 12.84
N LEU A 358 -7.80 27.99 13.70
CA LEU A 358 -8.43 28.39 14.96
C LEU A 358 -7.43 28.60 16.11
N GLY A 359 -6.13 28.29 15.91
CA GLY A 359 -5.13 28.36 16.97
C GLY A 359 -5.44 27.38 18.13
N ALA A 360 -5.92 26.17 17.82
CA ALA A 360 -6.25 25.19 18.85
C ALA A 360 -5.01 24.76 19.67
N PRO A 361 -5.18 24.40 20.95
CA PRO A 361 -4.07 23.92 21.79
C PRO A 361 -3.30 22.74 21.18
N GLU A 362 -1.99 22.70 21.46
CA GLU A 362 -1.06 21.77 20.81
C GLU A 362 -1.44 20.29 21.01
N ILE A 363 -1.95 19.93 22.20
CA ILE A 363 -2.42 18.56 22.50
C ILE A 363 -3.49 18.09 21.49
N ILE A 364 -4.43 18.97 21.12
CA ILE A 364 -5.51 18.64 20.17
C ILE A 364 -4.92 18.52 18.76
N VAL A 365 -4.01 19.42 18.40
CA VAL A 365 -3.32 19.41 17.11
C VAL A 365 -2.47 18.15 16.96
N ASN A 366 -1.70 17.77 17.98
CA ASN A 366 -0.84 16.59 18.00
C ASN A 366 -1.65 15.29 17.89
N ASN A 367 -2.81 15.21 18.57
CA ASN A 367 -3.70 14.08 18.40
C ASN A 367 -4.27 13.99 16.98
N GLU A 368 -4.66 15.11 16.35
CA GLU A 368 -5.16 15.09 14.98
C GLU A 368 -4.04 14.80 13.95
N LYS A 369 -2.81 15.31 14.16
CA LYS A 369 -1.61 14.93 13.38
C LYS A 369 -1.33 13.42 13.50
N ARG A 370 -1.42 12.84 14.70
CA ARG A 370 -1.30 11.38 14.91
C ARG A 370 -2.38 10.60 14.15
N MET A 371 -3.63 11.05 14.21
CA MET A 371 -4.74 10.41 13.48
C MET A 371 -4.57 10.54 11.96
N LEU A 372 -3.99 11.63 11.46
CA LEU A 372 -3.67 11.80 10.05
C LEU A 372 -2.59 10.80 9.59
N GLN A 373 -1.52 10.64 10.37
CA GLN A 373 -0.49 9.62 10.13
C GLN A 373 -1.11 8.22 10.08
N GLU A 374 -1.96 7.86 11.04
CA GLU A 374 -2.64 6.55 11.06
C GLU A 374 -3.58 6.35 9.86
N ALA A 375 -4.21 7.42 9.36
CA ALA A 375 -5.06 7.35 8.18
C ALA A 375 -4.26 7.09 6.89
N VAL A 376 -3.10 7.74 6.74
CA VAL A 376 -2.19 7.53 5.60
C VAL A 376 -1.51 6.17 5.68
N ASP A 377 -1.14 5.72 6.87
CA ASP A 377 -0.65 4.36 7.11
C ASP A 377 -1.65 3.31 6.62
N ALA A 378 -2.93 3.48 6.98
CA ALA A 378 -3.99 2.58 6.55
C ALA A 378 -4.26 2.64 5.04
N LEU A 379 -4.08 3.80 4.41
CA LEU A 379 -4.20 3.95 2.96
C LEU A 379 -3.13 3.13 2.22
N PHE A 380 -1.87 3.23 2.66
CA PHE A 380 -0.76 2.54 2.01
C PHE A 380 -0.68 1.05 2.38
N ASP A 381 -0.73 0.68 3.66
CA ASP A 381 -0.61 -0.70 4.13
C ASP A 381 -1.44 -0.93 5.41
N ASN A 382 -2.74 -1.21 5.24
CA ASN A 382 -3.70 -1.36 6.34
C ASN A 382 -3.39 -2.59 7.20
N GLY A 383 -3.37 -2.43 8.53
CA GLY A 383 -3.07 -3.51 9.47
C GLY A 383 -1.58 -3.81 9.63
N ARG A 384 -0.69 -3.05 8.96
CA ARG A 384 0.76 -3.15 9.18
C ARG A 384 1.17 -2.68 10.59
N ARG A 385 0.46 -1.70 11.13
CA ARG A 385 0.59 -1.22 12.51
C ARG A 385 -0.78 -1.23 13.20
N GLY A 386 -0.82 -1.73 14.43
CA GLY A 386 -2.01 -1.67 15.27
C GLY A 386 -3.16 -2.51 14.71
N ARG A 387 -4.39 -2.14 15.08
CA ARG A 387 -5.59 -2.80 14.57
C ARG A 387 -5.91 -2.25 13.18
N PRO A 388 -6.24 -3.12 12.20
CA PRO A 388 -6.60 -2.66 10.87
C PRO A 388 -7.88 -1.84 10.91
N VAL A 389 -7.98 -0.87 10.01
CA VAL A 389 -9.22 -0.14 9.79
C VAL A 389 -10.23 -1.08 9.16
N THR A 390 -11.35 -1.26 9.85
CA THR A 390 -12.47 -2.10 9.40
C THR A 390 -13.57 -1.27 8.76
N GLY A 391 -14.20 -1.85 7.74
CA GLY A 391 -15.42 -1.34 7.13
C GLY A 391 -16.67 -1.98 7.73
N THR A 392 -17.77 -1.90 6.98
CA THR A 392 -19.02 -2.59 7.34
C THR A 392 -18.80 -4.10 7.49
N GLY A 393 -19.32 -4.69 8.57
CA GLY A 393 -19.20 -6.13 8.84
C GLY A 393 -17.83 -6.56 9.38
N ASN A 394 -17.09 -5.66 10.06
CA ASN A 394 -15.78 -5.93 10.67
C ASN A 394 -14.69 -6.48 9.72
N ARG A 395 -14.92 -6.39 8.40
CA ARG A 395 -13.92 -6.74 7.38
C ARG A 395 -12.86 -5.64 7.31
N ALA A 396 -11.59 -6.02 7.36
CA ALA A 396 -10.48 -5.09 7.12
C ALA A 396 -10.55 -4.53 5.69
N LEU A 397 -10.42 -3.21 5.56
CA LEU A 397 -10.39 -2.54 4.25
C LEU A 397 -9.10 -2.88 3.51
N LYS A 398 -9.17 -3.12 2.20
CA LYS A 398 -7.99 -3.37 1.37
C LYS A 398 -7.23 -2.07 1.08
N SER A 399 -5.94 -2.05 1.40
CA SER A 399 -5.02 -0.93 1.13
C SER A 399 -4.41 -0.98 -0.28
N LEU A 400 -3.65 0.06 -0.64
CA LEU A 400 -2.88 0.08 -1.90
C LEU A 400 -1.87 -1.09 -1.98
N SER A 401 -1.23 -1.42 -0.87
CA SER A 401 -0.31 -2.57 -0.79
C SER A 401 -1.02 -3.90 -1.02
N ASP A 402 -2.22 -4.07 -0.48
CA ASP A 402 -3.00 -5.31 -0.61
C ASP A 402 -3.44 -5.55 -2.05
N MET A 403 -3.62 -4.49 -2.84
CA MET A 403 -3.89 -4.62 -4.27
C MET A 403 -2.72 -5.21 -5.04
N LEU A 404 -1.49 -5.11 -4.52
CA LEU A 404 -0.29 -5.66 -5.16
C LEU A 404 0.06 -7.05 -4.64
N LYS A 405 -0.18 -7.31 -3.35
CA LYS A 405 0.25 -8.52 -2.64
C LYS A 405 -0.74 -9.69 -2.78
N GLY A 406 -0.24 -10.91 -2.58
CA GLY A 406 -1.07 -12.12 -2.45
C GLY A 406 -1.54 -12.74 -3.77
N LYS A 407 -2.31 -13.83 -3.69
CA LYS A 407 -2.83 -14.57 -4.85
C LYS A 407 -3.81 -13.74 -5.69
N GLN A 408 -4.61 -12.91 -5.02
CA GLN A 408 -5.58 -12.00 -5.63
C GLN A 408 -4.98 -10.60 -5.90
N GLY A 409 -3.65 -10.46 -5.75
CA GLY A 409 -2.95 -9.21 -6.04
C GLY A 409 -2.69 -9.04 -7.54
N ARG A 410 -2.47 -7.80 -7.96
CA ARG A 410 -2.36 -7.40 -9.36
C ARG A 410 -1.29 -8.16 -10.12
N PHE A 411 -0.12 -8.40 -9.50
CA PHE A 411 0.98 -9.12 -10.14
C PHE A 411 0.60 -10.57 -10.49
N ARG A 412 0.01 -11.31 -9.55
CA ARG A 412 -0.30 -12.73 -9.76
C ARG A 412 -1.57 -12.95 -10.56
N GLN A 413 -2.62 -12.18 -10.28
CA GLN A 413 -3.94 -12.39 -10.85
C GLN A 413 -4.14 -11.71 -12.20
N ASN A 414 -3.48 -10.56 -12.44
CA ASN A 414 -3.74 -9.73 -13.62
C ASN A 414 -2.52 -9.56 -14.53
N LEU A 415 -1.29 -9.72 -14.04
CA LEU A 415 -0.11 -9.63 -14.88
C LEU A 415 0.33 -11.01 -15.38
N LEU A 416 0.62 -11.95 -14.46
CA LEU A 416 1.08 -13.30 -14.78
C LEU A 416 0.00 -14.20 -15.41
N GLY A 417 -1.25 -14.05 -14.96
CA GLY A 417 -2.41 -14.69 -15.56
C GLY A 417 -3.43 -13.63 -15.97
N LYS A 418 -4.14 -13.86 -17.08
CA LYS A 418 -5.26 -13.01 -17.51
C LYS A 418 -6.37 -13.88 -18.07
N ARG A 419 -7.59 -13.35 -18.03
CA ARG A 419 -8.66 -13.86 -18.88
C ARG A 419 -8.35 -13.45 -20.31
N VAL A 420 -8.54 -14.36 -21.25
CA VAL A 420 -8.22 -14.16 -22.65
C VAL A 420 -9.47 -14.37 -23.48
N ASP A 421 -9.62 -13.53 -24.51
CA ASP A 421 -10.62 -13.73 -25.55
C ASP A 421 -10.26 -14.95 -26.41
N TYR A 422 -11.15 -15.36 -27.31
CA TYR A 422 -10.95 -16.52 -28.19
C TYR A 422 -10.62 -17.81 -27.43
N SER A 423 -11.34 -18.02 -26.32
CA SER A 423 -11.22 -19.21 -25.49
C SER A 423 -12.58 -19.81 -25.15
N GLY A 424 -12.59 -21.13 -24.93
CA GLY A 424 -13.78 -21.91 -24.59
C GLY A 424 -13.47 -22.96 -23.54
N ARG A 425 -14.50 -23.59 -22.97
CA ARG A 425 -14.36 -24.73 -22.05
C ARG A 425 -15.52 -25.69 -22.24
N SER A 426 -15.23 -26.98 -22.31
CA SER A 426 -16.26 -28.03 -22.29
C SER A 426 -15.74 -29.30 -21.63
N VAL A 427 -16.66 -30.22 -21.36
CA VAL A 427 -16.37 -31.58 -20.88
C VAL A 427 -15.66 -32.36 -21.99
N ILE A 428 -14.69 -33.18 -21.61
CA ILE A 428 -13.99 -34.08 -22.55
C ILE A 428 -14.61 -35.46 -22.59
N ILE A 429 -14.58 -36.07 -23.77
CA ILE A 429 -14.92 -37.47 -24.02
C ILE A 429 -13.78 -38.12 -24.82
N VAL A 430 -13.67 -39.44 -24.75
CA VAL A 430 -12.64 -40.16 -25.49
C VAL A 430 -12.97 -40.20 -27.00
N GLY A 431 -11.98 -39.91 -27.84
CA GLY A 431 -12.09 -39.97 -29.30
C GLY A 431 -11.12 -40.99 -29.91
N PRO A 432 -11.40 -42.29 -29.84
CA PRO A 432 -10.47 -43.34 -30.30
C PRO A 432 -10.20 -43.30 -31.81
N GLN A 433 -11.12 -42.73 -32.60
CA GLN A 433 -10.98 -42.56 -34.06
C GLN A 433 -10.03 -41.41 -34.47
N LEU A 434 -9.63 -40.55 -33.53
CA LEU A 434 -8.78 -39.40 -33.82
C LEU A 434 -7.34 -39.84 -34.08
N LYS A 435 -6.63 -39.10 -34.93
CA LYS A 435 -5.16 -39.22 -35.00
C LYS A 435 -4.52 -38.46 -33.84
N LEU A 436 -3.26 -38.79 -33.51
CA LEU A 436 -2.55 -38.19 -32.36
C LEU A 436 -2.50 -36.66 -32.38
N HIS A 437 -2.44 -36.05 -33.56
CA HIS A 437 -2.43 -34.59 -33.74
C HIS A 437 -3.82 -33.97 -33.80
N GLN A 438 -4.91 -34.74 -33.71
CA GLN A 438 -6.28 -34.26 -33.90
C GLN A 438 -7.06 -34.20 -32.59
N CYS A 439 -8.03 -33.28 -32.52
CA CYS A 439 -9.03 -33.24 -31.45
C CYS A 439 -10.43 -32.98 -32.04
N GLY A 440 -11.48 -33.52 -31.43
CA GLY A 440 -12.85 -33.20 -31.83
C GLY A 440 -13.35 -31.93 -31.15
N LEU A 441 -13.75 -30.94 -31.94
CA LEU A 441 -14.26 -29.66 -31.49
C LEU A 441 -15.77 -29.53 -31.79
N PRO A 442 -16.62 -29.34 -30.77
CA PRO A 442 -18.04 -29.07 -30.97
C PRO A 442 -18.31 -27.93 -31.95
N LYS A 443 -19.17 -28.18 -32.93
CA LYS A 443 -19.60 -27.22 -33.96
C LYS A 443 -19.98 -25.84 -33.40
N GLN A 444 -20.81 -25.79 -32.36
CA GLN A 444 -21.24 -24.52 -31.74
C GLN A 444 -20.08 -23.75 -31.09
N MET A 445 -19.17 -24.47 -30.42
CA MET A 445 -18.02 -23.85 -29.77
C MET A 445 -17.02 -23.32 -30.80
N ALA A 446 -16.77 -24.11 -31.85
CA ALA A 446 -15.94 -23.71 -32.98
C ALA A 446 -16.50 -22.45 -33.66
N LEU A 447 -17.82 -22.38 -33.87
CA LEU A 447 -18.45 -21.22 -34.48
C LEU A 447 -18.20 -19.92 -33.71
N GLU A 448 -18.29 -19.94 -32.38
CA GLU A 448 -18.02 -18.75 -31.56
C GLU A 448 -16.53 -18.41 -31.50
N LEU A 449 -15.64 -19.41 -31.40
CA LEU A 449 -14.18 -19.19 -31.41
C LEU A 449 -13.69 -18.56 -32.73
N PHE A 450 -14.20 -19.05 -33.86
CA PHE A 450 -13.78 -18.62 -35.20
C PHE A 450 -14.68 -17.52 -35.79
N LYS A 451 -15.60 -16.96 -35.01
CA LYS A 451 -16.65 -16.03 -35.46
C LYS A 451 -16.15 -14.89 -36.37
N PRO A 452 -15.05 -14.16 -36.06
CA PRO A 452 -14.58 -13.10 -36.95
C PRO A 452 -14.08 -13.62 -38.31
N PHE A 453 -13.47 -14.81 -38.33
CA PHE A 453 -12.98 -15.44 -39.56
C PHE A 453 -14.14 -15.89 -40.45
N VAL A 454 -15.17 -16.47 -39.84
CA VAL A 454 -16.40 -16.89 -40.54
C VAL A 454 -17.11 -15.67 -41.14
N ILE A 455 -17.24 -14.59 -40.37
CA ILE A 455 -17.84 -13.32 -40.85
C ILE A 455 -17.09 -12.79 -42.06
N LYS A 456 -15.75 -12.80 -42.04
CA LYS A 456 -14.93 -12.36 -43.16
C LYS A 456 -15.17 -13.24 -44.40
N ARG A 457 -15.10 -14.56 -44.22
CA ARG A 457 -15.21 -15.51 -45.34
C ARG A 457 -16.60 -15.52 -45.98
N LEU A 458 -17.67 -15.34 -45.20
CA LEU A 458 -19.04 -15.19 -45.72
C LEU A 458 -19.20 -13.95 -46.62
N ILE A 459 -18.43 -12.89 -46.38
CA ILE A 459 -18.43 -11.70 -47.24
C ILE A 459 -17.60 -11.96 -48.49
N ASP A 460 -16.42 -12.57 -48.34
CA ASP A 460 -15.53 -12.90 -49.46
C ASP A 460 -16.20 -13.82 -50.50
N LEU A 461 -17.04 -14.76 -50.03
CA LEU A 461 -17.82 -15.67 -50.88
C LEU A 461 -19.13 -15.08 -51.42
N GLY A 462 -19.49 -13.86 -51.01
CA GLY A 462 -20.71 -13.18 -51.47
C GLY A 462 -22.01 -13.66 -50.81
N HIS A 463 -21.96 -14.57 -49.82
CA HIS A 463 -23.14 -14.99 -49.04
C HIS A 463 -23.73 -13.85 -48.19
N SER A 464 -22.94 -12.81 -47.87
CA SER A 464 -23.39 -11.65 -47.10
C SER A 464 -22.85 -10.35 -47.66
N GLN A 465 -23.74 -9.35 -47.82
CA GLN A 465 -23.39 -8.05 -48.39
C GLN A 465 -22.54 -7.17 -47.47
N ASN A 466 -22.65 -7.31 -46.15
CA ASN A 466 -21.91 -6.49 -45.18
C ASN A 466 -21.65 -7.23 -43.86
N ILE A 467 -20.71 -6.71 -43.06
CA ILE A 467 -20.30 -7.28 -41.76
C ILE A 467 -21.46 -7.45 -40.80
N LYS A 468 -22.42 -6.51 -40.77
CA LYS A 468 -23.59 -6.59 -39.88
C LYS A 468 -24.56 -7.70 -40.28
N ALA A 469 -24.72 -7.95 -41.57
CA ALA A 469 -25.54 -9.02 -42.11
C ALA A 469 -24.88 -10.38 -41.88
N ALA A 470 -23.57 -10.49 -42.15
CA ALA A 470 -22.77 -11.68 -41.87
C ALA A 470 -22.78 -12.03 -40.38
N LYS A 471 -22.60 -11.05 -39.48
CA LYS A 471 -22.72 -11.25 -38.03
C LYS A 471 -24.09 -11.80 -37.64
N ARG A 472 -25.18 -11.24 -38.20
CA ARG A 472 -26.55 -11.75 -37.97
C ARG A 472 -26.76 -13.15 -38.56
N ALA A 473 -26.13 -13.48 -39.68
CA ALA A 473 -26.20 -14.81 -40.29
C ALA A 473 -25.53 -15.87 -39.40
N VAL A 474 -24.38 -15.52 -38.79
CA VAL A 474 -23.68 -16.36 -37.82
C VAL A 474 -24.46 -16.52 -36.53
N GLU A 475 -25.01 -15.42 -35.96
CA GLU A 475 -25.82 -15.47 -34.73
C GLU A 475 -27.13 -16.28 -34.91
N ARG A 476 -27.66 -16.34 -36.13
CA ARG A 476 -28.84 -17.16 -36.46
C ARG A 476 -28.48 -18.57 -36.93
N THR A 477 -27.19 -18.92 -36.99
CA THR A 477 -26.70 -20.25 -37.38
C THR A 477 -27.27 -20.70 -38.73
N ARG A 478 -27.17 -19.86 -39.76
CA ARG A 478 -27.61 -20.23 -41.12
C ARG A 478 -26.81 -21.43 -41.66
N PRO A 479 -27.39 -22.28 -42.52
CA PRO A 479 -26.70 -23.49 -43.02
C PRO A 479 -25.35 -23.22 -43.70
N GLU A 480 -25.26 -22.17 -44.53
CA GLU A 480 -24.06 -21.74 -45.26
C GLU A 480 -22.84 -21.49 -44.34
N VAL A 481 -23.09 -21.22 -43.06
CA VAL A 481 -22.06 -20.94 -42.06
C VAL A 481 -21.22 -22.19 -41.77
N TRP A 482 -21.80 -23.39 -41.88
CA TRP A 482 -21.10 -24.64 -41.55
C TRP A 482 -20.05 -25.01 -42.59
N ASP A 483 -20.38 -24.84 -43.87
CA ASP A 483 -19.45 -25.11 -44.98
C ASP A 483 -18.22 -24.18 -44.89
N VAL A 484 -18.49 -22.90 -44.61
CA VAL A 484 -17.44 -21.89 -44.40
C VAL A 484 -16.59 -22.17 -43.16
N LEU A 485 -17.23 -22.63 -42.08
CA LEU A 485 -16.52 -22.97 -40.85
C LEU A 485 -15.56 -24.14 -41.07
N GLU A 486 -15.97 -25.17 -41.81
CA GLU A 486 -15.12 -26.32 -42.11
C GLU A 486 -13.89 -25.91 -42.94
N GLU A 487 -14.05 -25.02 -43.91
CA GLU A 487 -12.92 -24.49 -44.71
C GLU A 487 -11.90 -23.75 -43.82
N ILE A 488 -12.36 -22.91 -42.89
CA ILE A 488 -11.50 -22.07 -42.06
C ILE A 488 -10.70 -22.89 -41.04
N ILE A 489 -11.29 -23.95 -40.53
CA ILE A 489 -10.73 -24.77 -39.45
C ILE A 489 -9.55 -25.63 -39.93
N ARG A 490 -9.51 -25.98 -41.23
CA ARG A 490 -8.43 -26.79 -41.80
C ARG A 490 -7.06 -26.13 -41.58
N GLU A 491 -6.10 -26.93 -41.13
CA GLU A 491 -4.72 -26.53 -40.84
C GLU A 491 -4.50 -25.43 -39.79
N ARG A 492 -5.55 -25.02 -39.06
CA ARG A 492 -5.43 -24.06 -37.95
C ARG A 492 -5.44 -24.80 -36.61
N PRO A 493 -4.30 -24.90 -35.92
CA PRO A 493 -4.27 -25.60 -34.65
C PRO A 493 -5.05 -24.84 -33.57
N VAL A 494 -5.59 -25.58 -32.62
CA VAL A 494 -6.14 -25.07 -31.35
C VAL A 494 -5.32 -25.63 -30.20
N LEU A 495 -5.23 -24.88 -29.10
CA LEU A 495 -4.55 -25.33 -27.89
C LEU A 495 -5.58 -25.90 -26.91
N LEU A 496 -5.36 -27.12 -26.44
CA LEU A 496 -6.13 -27.71 -25.34
C LEU A 496 -5.33 -27.64 -24.05
N ASN A 497 -6.00 -27.28 -22.95
CA ASN A 497 -5.42 -27.16 -21.62
C ASN A 497 -6.31 -27.80 -20.57
N ARG A 498 -5.73 -28.61 -19.68
CA ARG A 498 -6.39 -29.13 -18.48
C ARG A 498 -5.72 -28.57 -17.22
N ALA A 499 -6.52 -28.00 -16.32
CA ALA A 499 -6.04 -27.52 -15.03
C ALA A 499 -6.12 -28.63 -13.98
N PRO A 500 -5.14 -28.76 -13.06
CA PRO A 500 -3.93 -27.93 -12.92
C PRO A 500 -2.84 -28.27 -13.95
N THR A 501 -2.24 -27.24 -14.56
CA THR A 501 -1.12 -27.40 -15.50
C THR A 501 0.19 -27.61 -14.72
N LEU A 502 0.61 -28.86 -14.52
CA LEU A 502 1.80 -29.22 -13.73
C LEU A 502 3.12 -29.08 -14.50
N HIS A 503 3.08 -29.29 -15.81
CA HIS A 503 4.23 -29.24 -16.71
C HIS A 503 3.78 -28.81 -18.11
N ARG A 504 4.73 -28.49 -19.00
CA ARG A 504 4.42 -27.96 -20.34
C ARG A 504 3.43 -28.82 -21.16
N LEU A 505 3.46 -30.15 -21.01
CA LEU A 505 2.54 -31.06 -21.73
C LEU A 505 1.08 -30.97 -21.26
N GLY A 506 0.79 -30.19 -20.21
CA GLY A 506 -0.58 -29.88 -19.81
C GLY A 506 -1.26 -28.86 -20.73
N ILE A 507 -0.52 -28.33 -21.72
CA ILE A 507 -1.04 -27.58 -22.86
C ILE A 507 -0.44 -28.20 -24.13
N GLN A 508 -1.28 -28.62 -25.06
CA GLN A 508 -0.82 -29.14 -26.36
C GLN A 508 -1.69 -28.61 -27.49
N ALA A 509 -1.11 -28.51 -28.68
CA ALA A 509 -1.79 -28.12 -29.89
C ALA A 509 -2.35 -29.34 -30.62
N PHE A 510 -3.54 -29.17 -31.19
CA PHE A 510 -4.23 -30.17 -31.99
C PHE A 510 -4.88 -29.51 -33.20
N GLU A 511 -5.03 -30.28 -34.27
CA GLU A 511 -5.88 -29.92 -35.40
C GLU A 511 -7.35 -30.23 -35.06
N PRO A 512 -8.22 -29.21 -35.03
CA PRO A 512 -9.63 -29.39 -34.73
C PRO A 512 -10.37 -30.11 -35.87
N GLN A 513 -11.12 -31.14 -35.50
CA GLN A 513 -12.11 -31.81 -36.35
C GLN A 513 -13.50 -31.44 -35.85
N LEU A 514 -14.38 -30.99 -36.74
CA LEU A 514 -15.75 -30.61 -36.34
C LEU A 514 -16.54 -31.86 -35.94
N VAL A 515 -17.08 -31.86 -34.72
CA VAL A 515 -17.91 -32.95 -34.21
C VAL A 515 -19.29 -32.45 -33.78
N GLU A 516 -20.27 -33.33 -33.90
CA GLU A 516 -21.61 -33.11 -33.36
C GLU A 516 -21.61 -33.23 -31.83
N GLY A 517 -22.59 -32.57 -31.20
CA GLY A 517 -22.72 -32.52 -29.75
C GLY A 517 -21.97 -31.36 -29.10
N LYS A 518 -21.74 -31.47 -27.78
CA LYS A 518 -21.19 -30.38 -26.95
C LYS A 518 -19.85 -30.71 -26.28
N ALA A 519 -19.40 -31.96 -26.32
CA ALA A 519 -18.19 -32.42 -25.65
C ALA A 519 -16.98 -32.40 -26.60
N ILE A 520 -15.81 -32.08 -26.04
CA ILE A 520 -14.53 -32.12 -26.77
C ILE A 520 -14.07 -33.58 -26.85
N GLN A 521 -13.70 -34.06 -28.03
CA GLN A 521 -13.10 -35.39 -28.14
C GLN A 521 -11.58 -35.29 -28.00
N LEU A 522 -11.04 -36.02 -27.04
CA LEU A 522 -9.60 -36.08 -26.75
C LEU A 522 -9.02 -37.42 -27.17
N HIS A 523 -7.82 -37.38 -27.75
CA HIS A 523 -7.10 -38.60 -28.12
C HIS A 523 -6.64 -39.38 -26.86
N PRO A 524 -6.88 -40.71 -26.76
CA PRO A 524 -6.61 -41.46 -25.54
C PRO A 524 -5.13 -41.46 -25.11
N LEU A 525 -4.18 -41.46 -26.06
CA LEU A 525 -2.74 -41.46 -25.74
C LEU A 525 -2.25 -40.17 -25.04
N VAL A 526 -2.95 -39.04 -25.17
CA VAL A 526 -2.52 -37.79 -24.52
C VAL A 526 -3.09 -37.65 -23.11
N CYS A 527 -4.03 -38.50 -22.71
CA CYS A 527 -4.66 -38.46 -21.38
C CYS A 527 -3.61 -38.57 -20.26
N ALA A 528 -2.58 -39.41 -20.43
CA ALA A 528 -1.49 -39.53 -19.46
C ALA A 528 -0.70 -38.23 -19.28
N ALA A 529 -0.54 -37.42 -20.33
CA ALA A 529 0.13 -36.13 -20.25
C ALA A 529 -0.74 -35.08 -19.55
N PHE A 530 -2.05 -35.05 -19.84
CA PHE A 530 -2.97 -34.13 -19.16
C PHE A 530 -3.40 -34.59 -17.76
N ASN A 531 -3.03 -35.82 -17.38
CA ASN A 531 -3.60 -36.56 -16.26
C ASN A 531 -5.14 -36.54 -16.29
N ALA A 532 -5.69 -36.67 -17.51
CA ALA A 532 -7.11 -36.53 -17.79
C ALA A 532 -7.82 -37.89 -17.70
N ASP A 533 -8.98 -37.89 -17.08
CA ASP A 533 -9.96 -38.97 -17.12
C ASP A 533 -11.27 -38.46 -17.76
N PHE A 534 -12.29 -39.31 -17.78
CA PHE A 534 -13.56 -39.02 -18.47
C PHE A 534 -14.76 -39.11 -17.52
N ASP A 535 -14.57 -38.76 -16.24
CA ASP A 535 -15.62 -38.80 -15.20
C ASP A 535 -16.41 -37.47 -15.05
N GLY A 536 -16.14 -36.50 -15.93
CA GLY A 536 -16.68 -35.14 -15.85
C GLY A 536 -15.64 -34.05 -16.03
N ASP A 537 -14.38 -34.43 -16.18
CA ASP A 537 -13.24 -33.59 -16.53
C ASP A 537 -13.53 -32.59 -17.66
N GLN A 538 -13.00 -31.37 -17.51
CA GLN A 538 -13.16 -30.28 -18.46
C GLN A 538 -11.82 -29.78 -18.97
N MET A 539 -11.77 -29.43 -20.26
CA MET A 539 -10.61 -28.78 -20.87
C MET A 539 -10.98 -27.42 -21.44
N ALA A 540 -10.02 -26.49 -21.33
CA ALA A 540 -10.08 -25.20 -21.99
C ALA A 540 -9.49 -25.29 -23.40
N VAL A 541 -10.05 -24.51 -24.31
CA VAL A 541 -9.59 -24.35 -25.70
C VAL A 541 -9.12 -22.91 -25.89
N HIS A 542 -7.98 -22.71 -26.55
CA HIS A 542 -7.48 -21.40 -26.94
C HIS A 542 -7.15 -21.38 -28.43
N LEU A 543 -7.54 -20.31 -29.14
CA LEU A 543 -7.29 -20.16 -30.57
C LEU A 543 -6.11 -19.20 -30.82
N PRO A 544 -4.96 -19.69 -31.34
CA PRO A 544 -3.86 -18.83 -31.78
C PRO A 544 -4.27 -18.00 -32.99
N LEU A 545 -4.04 -16.68 -32.93
CA LEU A 545 -4.46 -15.74 -33.97
C LEU A 545 -3.34 -15.35 -34.93
N SER A 546 -2.18 -14.91 -34.43
CA SER A 546 -1.08 -14.46 -35.27
C SER A 546 -0.40 -15.61 -35.99
N VAL A 547 0.33 -15.31 -37.08
CA VAL A 547 1.01 -16.35 -37.86
C VAL A 547 2.10 -17.01 -37.03
N GLU A 548 2.79 -16.23 -36.20
CA GLU A 548 3.82 -16.71 -35.26
C GLU A 548 3.21 -17.65 -34.23
N ALA A 549 2.07 -17.29 -33.61
CA ALA A 549 1.40 -18.13 -32.62
C ALA A 549 0.89 -19.45 -33.24
N GLN A 550 0.40 -19.40 -34.49
CA GLN A 550 0.01 -20.61 -35.21
C GLN A 550 1.23 -21.49 -35.55
N ALA A 551 2.34 -20.89 -35.95
CA ALA A 551 3.59 -21.62 -36.22
C ALA A 551 4.16 -22.26 -34.94
N GLU A 552 4.19 -21.54 -33.82
CA GLU A 552 4.58 -22.07 -32.51
C GLU A 552 3.69 -23.25 -32.10
N ALA A 553 2.37 -23.12 -32.29
CA ALA A 553 1.44 -24.20 -32.00
C ALA A 553 1.72 -25.45 -32.87
N ARG A 554 1.93 -25.28 -34.19
CA ARG A 554 2.20 -26.40 -35.12
C ARG A 554 3.56 -27.06 -34.90
N VAL A 555 4.60 -26.27 -34.61
CA VAL A 555 5.98 -26.77 -34.55
C VAL A 555 6.34 -27.22 -33.14
N LEU A 556 6.11 -26.36 -32.14
CA LEU A 556 6.57 -26.58 -30.77
C LEU A 556 5.57 -27.33 -29.92
N MET A 557 4.28 -27.04 -30.04
CA MET A 557 3.25 -27.51 -29.10
C MET A 557 2.41 -28.69 -29.60
N LEU A 558 2.56 -29.09 -30.86
CA LEU A 558 1.76 -30.15 -31.47
C LEU A 558 1.94 -31.48 -30.72
N ALA A 559 0.83 -32.16 -30.44
CA ALA A 559 0.82 -33.38 -29.65
C ALA A 559 1.72 -34.48 -30.23
N SER A 560 1.77 -34.63 -31.56
CA SER A 560 2.64 -35.61 -32.24
C SER A 560 4.14 -35.33 -32.06
N ASN A 561 4.53 -34.09 -31.80
CA ASN A 561 5.93 -33.70 -31.61
C ASN A 561 6.38 -33.86 -30.14
N ASN A 562 5.43 -34.06 -29.23
CA ASN A 562 5.65 -34.02 -27.79
C ASN A 562 5.34 -35.38 -27.12
N ILE A 563 6.00 -36.44 -27.62
CA ILE A 563 5.81 -37.83 -27.17
C ILE A 563 6.58 -38.12 -25.86
N LEU A 564 7.69 -37.41 -25.61
CA LEU A 564 8.59 -37.66 -24.49
C LEU A 564 8.37 -36.69 -23.33
N LYS A 565 8.58 -37.18 -22.10
CA LYS A 565 8.60 -36.35 -20.89
C LYS A 565 9.86 -35.49 -20.92
N PRO A 566 9.74 -34.16 -20.71
CA PRO A 566 10.91 -33.29 -20.67
C PRO A 566 11.83 -33.54 -19.46
N SER A 567 11.31 -34.21 -18.42
CA SER A 567 12.02 -34.45 -17.16
C SER A 567 13.02 -35.60 -17.22
N ASP A 568 12.62 -36.72 -17.83
CA ASP A 568 13.38 -37.99 -17.80
C ASP A 568 13.57 -38.59 -19.21
N GLY A 569 13.03 -37.96 -20.25
CA GLY A 569 13.11 -38.45 -21.63
C GLY A 569 12.27 -39.70 -21.92
N ARG A 570 11.49 -40.19 -20.95
CA ARG A 570 10.66 -41.38 -21.17
C ARG A 570 9.41 -41.05 -21.99
N PRO A 571 8.91 -41.96 -22.83
CA PRO A 571 7.67 -41.74 -23.57
C PRO A 571 6.46 -41.63 -22.63
N VAL A 572 5.60 -40.65 -22.92
CA VAL A 572 4.37 -40.35 -22.16
C VAL A 572 3.14 -40.88 -22.88
N THR A 573 3.13 -40.76 -24.21
CA THR A 573 2.03 -41.21 -25.06
C THR A 573 2.18 -42.70 -25.38
N LEU A 574 2.24 -43.53 -24.35
CA LEU A 574 2.29 -44.99 -24.46
C LEU A 574 0.87 -45.57 -24.48
N PRO A 575 0.68 -46.74 -25.12
CA PRO A 575 -0.52 -47.56 -24.89
C PRO A 575 -0.76 -47.74 -23.39
N SER A 576 -2.00 -47.59 -22.96
CA SER A 576 -2.43 -47.70 -21.56
C SER A 576 -3.76 -48.43 -21.48
N GLN A 577 -4.04 -49.06 -20.33
CA GLN A 577 -5.33 -49.71 -20.03
C GLN A 577 -5.73 -50.68 -21.16
N ASP A 578 -6.88 -50.44 -21.80
CA ASP A 578 -7.47 -51.27 -22.85
C ASP A 578 -6.49 -51.58 -23.99
N MET A 579 -5.64 -50.62 -24.38
CA MET A 579 -4.65 -50.83 -25.45
C MET A 579 -3.60 -51.88 -25.05
N ILE A 580 -3.14 -51.87 -23.79
CA ILE A 580 -2.20 -52.87 -23.29
C ILE A 580 -2.88 -54.23 -23.20
N ILE A 581 -4.11 -54.30 -22.71
CA ILE A 581 -4.87 -55.55 -22.58
C ILE A 581 -5.07 -56.20 -23.96
N GLY A 582 -5.48 -55.40 -24.96
CA GLY A 582 -5.67 -55.89 -26.33
C GLY A 582 -4.38 -56.41 -26.97
N LEU A 583 -3.27 -55.66 -26.85
CA LEU A 583 -1.96 -56.08 -27.35
C LEU A 583 -1.43 -57.31 -26.60
N HIS A 584 -1.63 -57.38 -25.29
CA HIS A 584 -1.24 -58.53 -24.48
C HIS A 584 -2.01 -59.78 -24.90
N HIS A 585 -3.34 -59.71 -24.99
CA HIS A 585 -4.17 -60.83 -25.43
C HIS A 585 -3.79 -61.34 -26.83
N LEU A 586 -3.44 -60.42 -27.75
CA LEU A 586 -2.99 -60.77 -29.09
C LEU A 586 -1.62 -61.50 -29.10
N THR A 587 -0.76 -61.19 -28.14
CA THR A 587 0.63 -61.69 -28.07
C THR A 587 0.83 -62.80 -27.04
N THR A 588 -0.19 -63.12 -26.24
CA THR A 588 -0.19 -64.32 -25.41
C THR A 588 -0.21 -65.54 -26.34
N VAL A 589 0.87 -66.32 -26.34
CA VAL A 589 0.94 -67.61 -27.05
C VAL A 589 -0.18 -68.48 -26.52
N LYS A 590 -1.03 -68.98 -27.42
CA LYS A 590 -2.11 -69.92 -27.07
C LYS A 590 -1.58 -71.23 -26.54
#